data_AF-A0A554VIL8-F1
#
_entry.id   AF-A0A554VIL8-F1
#
_cell.length_a   1.000
_cell.length_b   1.000
_cell.length_c   1.000
_cell.angle_alpha   90.00
_cell.angle_beta   90.00
_cell.angle_gamma   90.00
#
_symmetry.space_group_name_H-M   'P 1'
#
loop_
_entity.id
_entity.type
_entity.pdbx_description
1 polymer ?
#
loop_
_entity_poly.entity_id
_entity_poly.type
_entity_poly.pdbx_seq_one_letter_code
_entity_poly.pdbx_strand_id
1 'polypeptide(L)'
;MKKSICILYISIVILCFSCSDWKQIGNDIYSEAPGDFAGMATAINDDGSIIAIGSPYNDSNGIGSGHVRVFQNKENTWTTIGKDIKGLKTYDHFGSTLDINANGNILAIGTMHSDVNGENSGQVRVFKYHKKEWIQLGQNLNGSKAYDEFGYDISLSQDGKTLAIGAPHHESTGDISSSVSIYTLNTVHNSWELLGDRILGTTKSFKYTNNTFHENQIGKSIALSGDGRTLILNTTGNGERGVITYKLIDNQWVRIGNVIKMNHNLYNEISLIGDVVSINDDGSIIAIGYKDFQISKSSNETKRGNILLIGCIQVFRLNSIDEWKQVGNTIYGTDLERFGEQLMLNASGNRLAVTSYGGDTAESGKDANFVSTFELVNNNWKLYGEKIELKRAYEEFDNSIAINNDGSIIIVGNSAMDEDNLTYGEVKIFKNKFK
;
A
#
# COMPACT_ATOMS: atom_id res chain seq x y z
N MET A 1 -18.32 -51.83 52.73
CA MET A 1 -18.50 -51.62 51.27
C MET A 1 -18.10 -50.20 50.94
N LYS A 2 -16.87 -49.98 50.48
CA LYS A 2 -16.39 -48.68 49.99
C LYS A 2 -16.82 -48.52 48.53
N LYS A 3 -17.62 -47.51 48.20
CA LYS A 3 -17.87 -47.12 46.81
C LYS A 3 -16.82 -46.09 46.42
N SER A 4 -15.90 -46.48 45.54
CA SER A 4 -14.95 -45.58 44.90
C SER A 4 -15.69 -44.73 43.85
N ILE A 5 -15.53 -43.42 43.92
CA ILE A 5 -15.93 -42.48 42.88
C ILE A 5 -14.76 -42.38 41.90
N CYS A 6 -14.95 -42.85 40.67
CA CYS A 6 -14.04 -42.58 39.56
C CYS A 6 -14.34 -41.17 39.02
N ILE A 7 -13.43 -40.22 39.28
CA ILE A 7 -13.40 -38.93 38.58
C ILE A 7 -12.56 -39.15 37.33
N LEU A 8 -13.20 -39.12 36.16
CA LEU A 8 -12.53 -39.18 34.87
C LEU A 8 -12.00 -37.77 34.55
N TYR A 9 -10.71 -37.52 34.76
CA TYR A 9 -10.04 -36.35 34.20
C TYR A 9 -9.83 -36.60 32.70
N ILE A 10 -10.68 -36.00 31.86
CA ILE A 10 -10.38 -35.88 30.43
C ILE A 10 -9.42 -34.71 30.30
N SER A 11 -8.12 -35.02 30.31
CA SER A 11 -7.08 -34.09 29.89
C SER A 11 -7.18 -33.96 28.37
N ILE A 12 -7.83 -32.90 27.89
CA ILE A 12 -7.70 -32.49 26.49
C ILE A 12 -6.29 -31.91 26.35
N VAL A 13 -5.35 -32.76 25.95
CA VAL A 13 -4.06 -32.31 25.45
C VAL A 13 -4.30 -31.82 24.03
N ILE A 14 -4.50 -30.50 23.88
CA ILE A 14 -4.38 -29.85 22.58
C ILE A 14 -2.88 -29.84 22.26
N LEU A 15 -2.44 -30.86 21.52
CA LEU A 15 -1.15 -30.82 20.82
C LEU A 15 -1.26 -29.74 19.74
N CYS A 16 -0.94 -28.50 20.11
CA CYS A 16 -0.77 -27.40 19.17
C CYS A 16 0.55 -27.64 18.42
N PHE A 17 0.50 -28.38 17.33
CA PHE A 17 1.54 -28.31 16.31
C PHE A 17 1.43 -26.92 15.68
N SER A 18 2.47 -26.10 15.79
CA SER A 18 2.61 -24.80 15.12
C SER A 18 2.36 -24.99 13.62
N CYS A 19 1.14 -24.69 13.20
CA CYS A 19 0.71 -24.78 11.83
C CYS A 19 0.23 -23.37 11.51
N SER A 20 1.06 -22.59 10.80
CA SER A 20 0.73 -21.21 10.43
C SER A 20 -0.74 -21.06 10.05
N ASP A 21 -1.44 -20.14 10.72
CA ASP A 21 -2.85 -19.85 10.47
C ASP A 21 -3.09 -19.40 9.02
N TRP A 22 -2.02 -18.97 8.35
CA TRP A 22 -1.97 -18.65 6.93
C TRP A 22 -1.47 -19.86 6.12
N LYS A 23 -2.26 -20.27 5.14
CA LYS A 23 -1.87 -21.30 4.17
C LYS A 23 -1.68 -20.66 2.81
N GLN A 24 -0.54 -20.89 2.17
CA GLN A 24 -0.39 -20.51 0.77
C GLN A 24 -1.42 -21.24 -0.10
N ILE A 25 -2.06 -20.51 -1.02
CA ILE A 25 -3.03 -21.04 -1.98
C ILE A 25 -2.48 -20.88 -3.41
N GLY A 26 -2.26 -22.01 -4.07
CA GLY A 26 -1.59 -22.07 -5.36
C GLY A 26 -0.07 -21.99 -5.25
N ASN A 27 0.58 -22.01 -6.41
CA ASN A 27 2.03 -21.88 -6.51
C ASN A 27 2.44 -20.41 -6.44
N ASP A 28 3.72 -20.18 -6.18
CA ASP A 28 4.35 -18.87 -6.34
C ASP A 28 4.17 -18.37 -7.78
N ILE A 29 3.92 -17.07 -7.94
CA ILE A 29 3.85 -16.42 -9.24
C ILE A 29 5.12 -15.61 -9.45
N TYR A 30 5.94 -16.02 -10.40
CA TYR A 30 7.22 -15.38 -10.70
C TYR A 30 7.14 -14.38 -11.86
N SER A 31 8.13 -13.51 -11.90
CA SER A 31 8.52 -12.72 -13.07
C SER A 31 8.75 -13.60 -14.30
N GLU A 32 8.55 -13.06 -15.51
CA GLU A 32 8.83 -13.79 -16.75
C GLU A 32 10.34 -13.89 -17.02
N ALA A 33 11.08 -12.85 -16.64
CA ALA A 33 12.54 -12.79 -16.69
C ALA A 33 13.12 -12.20 -15.38
N PRO A 34 14.40 -12.47 -15.06
CA PRO A 34 15.09 -11.75 -13.99
C PRO A 34 15.09 -10.25 -14.28
N GLY A 35 14.87 -9.44 -13.24
CA GLY A 35 14.81 -7.98 -13.35
C GLY A 35 13.44 -7.40 -13.70
N ASP A 36 12.42 -8.20 -14.07
CA ASP A 36 11.08 -7.66 -14.39
C ASP A 36 10.31 -7.16 -13.14
N PHE A 37 10.72 -7.62 -11.97
CA PHE A 37 10.19 -7.25 -10.64
C PHE A 37 8.67 -7.43 -10.48
N ALA A 38 8.15 -8.61 -10.86
CA ALA A 38 6.77 -8.97 -10.55
C ALA A 38 6.47 -8.85 -9.05
N GLY A 39 5.34 -8.23 -8.71
CA GLY A 39 4.94 -8.02 -7.32
C GLY A 39 5.38 -6.69 -6.73
N MET A 40 6.02 -5.81 -7.52
CA MET A 40 6.24 -4.42 -7.09
C MET A 40 4.91 -3.69 -6.83
N ALA A 41 3.85 -4.07 -7.56
CA ALA A 41 2.48 -3.67 -7.26
C ALA A 41 1.54 -4.87 -7.35
N THR A 42 0.64 -5.01 -6.39
CA THR A 42 -0.38 -6.06 -6.33
C THR A 42 -1.73 -5.48 -5.92
N ALA A 43 -2.82 -6.04 -6.45
CA ALA A 43 -4.17 -5.73 -6.04
C ALA A 43 -5.04 -6.98 -6.06
N ILE A 44 -6.08 -6.98 -5.22
CA ILE A 44 -7.03 -8.08 -5.04
C ILE A 44 -8.45 -7.52 -5.06
N ASN A 45 -9.38 -8.26 -5.66
CA ASN A 45 -10.80 -7.88 -5.58
C ASN A 45 -11.44 -8.36 -4.26
N ASP A 46 -12.67 -7.94 -3.98
CA ASP A 46 -13.31 -8.14 -2.67
C ASP A 46 -13.39 -9.61 -2.22
N ASP A 47 -13.78 -10.51 -3.13
CA ASP A 47 -13.92 -11.94 -2.82
C ASP A 47 -12.60 -12.72 -2.89
N GLY A 48 -11.51 -12.05 -3.29
CA GLY A 48 -10.19 -12.62 -3.43
C GLY A 48 -10.04 -13.66 -4.54
N SER A 49 -10.92 -13.64 -5.54
CA SER A 49 -10.86 -14.54 -6.70
C SER A 49 -10.05 -13.99 -7.87
N ILE A 50 -9.81 -12.68 -7.94
CA ILE A 50 -9.07 -11.99 -9.00
C ILE A 50 -7.94 -11.18 -8.39
N ILE A 51 -6.75 -11.29 -8.99
CA ILE A 51 -5.55 -10.56 -8.57
C ILE A 51 -4.86 -9.93 -9.77
N ALA A 52 -4.30 -8.74 -9.59
CA ALA A 52 -3.46 -8.08 -10.59
C ALA A 52 -2.02 -7.94 -10.05
N ILE A 53 -1.04 -8.15 -10.91
CA ILE A 53 0.39 -8.12 -10.58
C ILE A 53 1.12 -7.27 -11.61
N GLY A 54 1.78 -6.22 -11.14
CA GLY A 54 2.65 -5.37 -11.94
C GLY A 54 4.07 -5.92 -12.03
N SER A 55 4.69 -5.76 -13.19
CA SER A 55 6.10 -6.08 -13.46
C SER A 55 6.70 -4.92 -14.26
N PRO A 56 6.98 -3.78 -13.60
CA PRO A 56 7.27 -2.51 -14.26
C PRO A 56 8.52 -2.52 -15.13
N TYR A 57 9.44 -3.46 -14.92
CA TYR A 57 10.70 -3.51 -15.66
C TYR A 57 10.71 -4.54 -16.80
N ASN A 58 9.57 -5.18 -17.06
CA ASN A 58 9.48 -6.16 -18.15
C ASN A 58 9.69 -5.53 -19.53
N ASP A 59 10.41 -6.28 -20.37
CA ASP A 59 10.88 -5.80 -21.67
C ASP A 59 9.97 -6.13 -22.86
N SER A 60 8.79 -6.72 -22.64
CA SER A 60 7.96 -7.32 -23.70
C SER A 60 7.37 -6.34 -24.72
N ASN A 61 7.49 -5.02 -24.49
CA ASN A 61 7.18 -3.96 -25.44
C ASN A 61 8.27 -2.86 -25.52
N GLY A 62 9.52 -3.25 -25.22
CA GLY A 62 10.67 -2.34 -25.11
C GLY A 62 11.30 -2.39 -23.72
N ILE A 63 12.59 -2.03 -23.62
CA ILE A 63 13.37 -2.09 -22.38
C ILE A 63 12.65 -1.33 -21.26
N GLY A 64 12.36 -1.98 -20.14
CA GLY A 64 11.69 -1.38 -18.98
C GLY A 64 10.32 -0.79 -19.30
N SER A 65 9.63 -1.30 -20.33
CA SER A 65 8.31 -0.78 -20.71
C SER A 65 7.22 -1.17 -19.71
N GLY A 66 7.40 -2.31 -19.05
CA GLY A 66 6.53 -2.84 -18.02
C GLY A 66 5.27 -3.52 -18.56
N HIS A 67 4.69 -4.39 -17.75
CA HIS A 67 3.39 -5.00 -18.02
C HIS A 67 2.64 -5.32 -16.73
N VAL A 68 1.35 -5.63 -16.88
CA VAL A 68 0.49 -6.15 -15.81
C VAL A 68 -0.15 -7.46 -16.25
N ARG A 69 -0.08 -8.47 -15.38
CA ARG A 69 -0.81 -9.74 -15.52
C ARG A 69 -1.95 -9.80 -14.53
N VAL A 70 -3.08 -10.33 -14.96
CA VAL A 70 -4.25 -10.53 -14.10
C VAL A 70 -4.58 -12.01 -14.05
N PHE A 71 -4.80 -12.53 -12.84
CA PHE A 71 -5.05 -13.94 -12.59
C PHE A 71 -6.40 -14.14 -11.93
N GLN A 72 -7.02 -15.27 -12.23
CA GLN A 72 -8.22 -15.76 -11.57
C GLN A 72 -7.91 -17.07 -10.87
N ASN A 73 -8.37 -17.17 -9.62
CA ASN A 73 -8.32 -18.39 -8.83
C ASN A 73 -9.39 -19.37 -9.32
N LYS A 74 -8.97 -20.57 -9.69
CA LYS A 74 -9.84 -21.72 -9.95
C LYS A 74 -9.36 -22.86 -9.07
N GLU A 75 -10.10 -23.12 -8.00
CA GLU A 75 -9.82 -24.23 -7.08
C GLU A 75 -8.40 -24.20 -6.48
N ASN A 76 -7.96 -23.03 -6.01
CA ASN A 76 -6.60 -22.76 -5.51
C ASN A 76 -5.50 -22.81 -6.58
N THR A 77 -5.86 -22.73 -7.85
CA THR A 77 -4.91 -22.57 -8.96
C THR A 77 -5.11 -21.21 -9.60
N TRP A 78 -4.07 -20.38 -9.59
CA TRP A 78 -4.07 -19.08 -10.24
C TRP A 78 -3.78 -19.23 -11.73
N THR A 79 -4.71 -18.76 -12.57
CA THR A 79 -4.58 -18.82 -14.04
C THR A 79 -4.74 -17.43 -14.62
N THR A 80 -3.89 -17.05 -15.58
CA THR A 80 -4.01 -15.74 -16.24
C THR A 80 -5.36 -15.60 -16.94
N ILE A 81 -5.93 -14.40 -16.89
CA ILE A 81 -7.18 -14.04 -17.57
C ILE A 81 -6.98 -12.86 -18.51
N GLY A 82 -7.25 -13.10 -19.79
CA GLY A 82 -6.92 -12.15 -20.85
C GLY A 82 -5.43 -12.17 -21.19
N LYS A 83 -5.04 -11.32 -22.14
CA LYS A 83 -3.64 -11.06 -22.48
C LYS A 83 -3.04 -10.07 -21.48
N ASP A 84 -1.73 -10.12 -21.37
CA ASP A 84 -0.95 -9.15 -20.59
C ASP A 84 -1.23 -7.73 -21.07
N ILE A 85 -1.38 -6.82 -20.12
CA ILE A 85 -1.58 -5.41 -20.40
C ILE A 85 -0.19 -4.77 -20.47
N LYS A 86 0.22 -4.37 -21.67
CA LYS A 86 1.59 -3.90 -21.93
C LYS A 86 1.72 -2.38 -21.78
N GLY A 87 2.87 -1.95 -21.26
CA GLY A 87 3.34 -0.57 -21.33
C GLY A 87 3.52 -0.09 -22.75
N LEU A 88 3.64 1.23 -22.95
CA LEU A 88 3.65 1.83 -24.29
C LEU A 88 5.06 2.20 -24.79
N LYS A 89 5.98 2.56 -23.91
CA LYS A 89 7.34 3.01 -24.26
C LYS A 89 8.38 2.42 -23.32
N THR A 90 9.64 2.47 -23.75
CA THR A 90 10.80 2.06 -22.95
C THR A 90 10.97 2.93 -21.72
N TYR A 91 11.36 2.35 -20.59
CA TYR A 91 11.65 3.02 -19.30
C TYR A 91 10.47 3.74 -18.63
N ASP A 92 9.25 3.64 -19.18
CA ASP A 92 8.04 4.24 -18.61
C ASP A 92 7.57 3.54 -17.31
N HIS A 93 8.04 2.30 -17.06
CA HIS A 93 7.73 1.49 -15.89
C HIS A 93 6.22 1.23 -15.68
N PHE A 94 5.51 0.82 -16.73
CA PHE A 94 4.07 0.54 -16.66
C PHE A 94 3.75 -0.60 -15.66
N GLY A 95 2.83 -0.37 -14.73
CA GLY A 95 2.52 -1.34 -13.68
C GLY A 95 3.29 -1.14 -12.38
N SER A 96 3.92 0.03 -12.19
CA SER A 96 4.58 0.43 -10.93
C SER A 96 3.60 0.66 -9.78
N THR A 97 2.34 0.99 -10.08
CA THR A 97 1.22 1.01 -9.14
C THR A 97 -0.04 0.54 -9.88
N LEU A 98 -0.96 -0.10 -9.16
CA LEU A 98 -2.22 -0.57 -9.71
C LEU A 98 -3.27 -0.73 -8.61
N ASP A 99 -4.55 -0.66 -9.00
CA ASP A 99 -5.68 -0.94 -8.10
C ASP A 99 -6.86 -1.53 -8.88
N ILE A 100 -7.63 -2.41 -8.25
CA ILE A 100 -8.71 -3.17 -8.88
C ILE A 100 -10.01 -3.01 -8.09
N ASN A 101 -11.13 -2.87 -8.81
CA ASN A 101 -12.43 -2.71 -8.17
C ASN A 101 -12.93 -4.00 -7.50
N ALA A 102 -13.99 -3.90 -6.69
CA ALA A 102 -14.54 -5.01 -5.90
C ALA A 102 -14.90 -6.26 -6.74
N ASN A 103 -15.39 -6.04 -7.96
CA ASN A 103 -15.78 -7.12 -8.88
C ASN A 103 -14.59 -7.71 -9.67
N GLY A 104 -13.38 -7.16 -9.55
CA GLY A 104 -12.20 -7.63 -10.26
C GLY A 104 -12.23 -7.37 -11.78
N ASN A 105 -13.04 -6.42 -12.25
CA ASN A 105 -13.27 -6.21 -13.68
C ASN A 105 -12.91 -4.81 -14.18
N ILE A 106 -12.53 -3.88 -13.30
CA ILE A 106 -11.95 -2.57 -13.65
C ILE A 106 -10.62 -2.45 -12.93
N LEU A 107 -9.56 -2.17 -13.67
CA LEU A 107 -8.18 -2.13 -13.21
C LEU A 107 -7.56 -0.80 -13.65
N ALA A 108 -7.11 0.00 -12.69
CA ALA A 108 -6.31 1.21 -12.94
C ALA A 108 -4.83 0.86 -12.82
N ILE A 109 -3.99 1.42 -13.71
CA ILE A 109 -2.56 1.11 -13.78
C ILE A 109 -1.78 2.42 -13.98
N GLY A 110 -0.84 2.68 -13.09
CA GLY A 110 0.07 3.82 -13.14
C GLY A 110 1.33 3.57 -13.97
N THR A 111 1.93 4.67 -14.42
CA THR A 111 3.11 4.75 -15.28
C THR A 111 3.81 6.05 -14.95
N MET A 112 4.40 6.13 -13.75
CA MET A 112 4.88 7.39 -13.18
C MET A 112 5.99 8.04 -14.02
N HIS A 113 6.74 7.27 -14.80
CA HIS A 113 7.84 7.77 -15.66
C HIS A 113 7.43 8.03 -17.11
N SER A 114 6.13 8.06 -17.42
CA SER A 114 5.68 8.38 -18.77
C SER A 114 6.07 9.82 -19.17
N ASP A 115 6.76 9.95 -20.30
CA ASP A 115 7.22 11.25 -20.83
C ASP A 115 6.20 11.99 -21.72
N VAL A 116 4.91 11.62 -21.67
CA VAL A 116 3.90 12.12 -22.61
C VAL A 116 3.80 13.65 -22.64
N ASN A 117 3.94 14.33 -21.51
CA ASN A 117 3.84 15.79 -21.38
C ASN A 117 5.11 16.43 -20.78
N GLY A 118 6.26 15.78 -20.91
CA GLY A 118 7.53 16.16 -20.29
C GLY A 118 8.15 14.99 -19.53
N GLU A 119 9.45 15.08 -19.25
CA GLU A 119 10.21 14.05 -18.54
C GLU A 119 9.48 13.61 -17.27
N ASN A 120 9.21 12.32 -17.08
CA ASN A 120 8.51 11.77 -15.92
C ASN A 120 7.19 12.50 -15.57
N SER A 121 6.47 12.98 -16.59
CA SER A 121 5.17 13.63 -16.37
C SER A 121 4.11 12.68 -15.79
N GLY A 122 4.24 11.38 -16.08
CA GLY A 122 3.38 10.33 -15.58
C GLY A 122 2.07 10.15 -16.36
N GLN A 123 1.50 8.96 -16.26
CA GLN A 123 0.24 8.56 -16.87
C GLN A 123 -0.47 7.48 -16.04
N VAL A 124 -1.79 7.48 -16.09
CA VAL A 124 -2.64 6.38 -15.63
C VAL A 124 -3.53 5.92 -16.78
N ARG A 125 -3.66 4.59 -16.94
CA ARG A 125 -4.62 3.96 -17.86
C ARG A 125 -5.54 3.04 -17.08
N VAL A 126 -6.82 3.05 -17.45
CA VAL A 126 -7.83 2.19 -16.83
C VAL A 126 -8.32 1.18 -17.84
N PHE A 127 -8.50 -0.06 -17.43
CA PHE A 127 -8.93 -1.18 -18.29
C PHE A 127 -10.15 -1.86 -17.69
N LYS A 128 -11.03 -2.35 -18.56
CA LYS A 128 -12.19 -3.16 -18.20
C LYS A 128 -12.06 -4.55 -18.80
N TYR A 129 -12.26 -5.57 -17.98
CA TYR A 129 -12.33 -6.94 -18.45
C TYR A 129 -13.67 -7.21 -19.13
N HIS A 130 -13.62 -7.56 -20.42
CA HIS A 130 -14.80 -7.88 -21.20
C HIS A 130 -14.47 -8.95 -22.25
N LYS A 131 -15.32 -9.97 -22.36
CA LYS A 131 -15.19 -11.05 -23.37
C LYS A 131 -13.79 -11.68 -23.42
N LYS A 132 -13.20 -11.91 -22.24
CA LYS A 132 -11.85 -12.48 -22.07
C LYS A 132 -10.70 -11.58 -22.50
N GLU A 133 -10.92 -10.27 -22.64
CA GLU A 133 -9.87 -9.30 -22.94
C GLU A 133 -9.93 -8.12 -21.98
N TRP A 134 -8.77 -7.51 -21.72
CA TRP A 134 -8.66 -6.23 -21.04
C TRP A 134 -8.71 -5.12 -22.09
N ILE A 135 -9.78 -4.34 -22.06
CA ILE A 135 -10.02 -3.26 -23.03
C ILE A 135 -9.90 -1.94 -22.29
N GLN A 136 -9.16 -0.98 -22.85
CA GLN A 136 -9.02 0.32 -22.22
C GLN A 136 -10.39 1.00 -22.02
N LEU A 137 -10.62 1.48 -20.80
CA LEU A 137 -11.84 2.12 -20.35
C LEU A 137 -11.61 3.63 -20.29
N GLY A 138 -11.97 4.30 -21.39
CA GLY A 138 -11.79 5.73 -21.60
C GLY A 138 -10.40 6.15 -22.04
N GLN A 139 -10.16 7.47 -22.00
CA GLN A 139 -8.91 8.06 -22.45
C GLN A 139 -7.78 7.88 -21.43
N ASN A 140 -6.53 8.07 -21.87
CA ASN A 140 -5.39 8.14 -20.95
C ASN A 140 -5.52 9.36 -20.02
N LEU A 141 -5.17 9.18 -18.76
CA LEU A 141 -5.06 10.25 -17.78
C LEU A 141 -3.59 10.64 -17.68
N ASN A 142 -3.22 11.79 -18.23
CA ASN A 142 -1.83 12.23 -18.31
C ASN A 142 -1.53 13.29 -17.24
N GLY A 143 -0.34 13.22 -16.65
CA GLY A 143 0.22 14.32 -15.90
C GLY A 143 0.40 15.56 -16.77
N SER A 144 0.51 16.72 -16.13
CA SER A 144 0.39 18.00 -16.83
C SER A 144 1.73 18.64 -17.17
N LYS A 145 2.79 18.27 -16.45
CA LYS A 145 4.13 18.85 -16.55
C LYS A 145 5.20 17.78 -16.34
N ALA A 146 6.42 18.09 -16.77
CA ALA A 146 7.58 17.28 -16.41
C ALA A 146 7.69 17.12 -14.90
N TYR A 147 8.12 15.94 -14.47
CA TYR A 147 8.39 15.53 -13.10
C TYR A 147 7.18 15.55 -12.17
N ASP A 148 5.95 15.70 -12.69
CA ASP A 148 4.71 15.55 -11.92
C ASP A 148 4.63 14.14 -11.29
N GLU A 149 5.21 13.13 -11.95
CA GLU A 149 5.10 11.71 -11.57
C GLU A 149 3.63 11.29 -11.40
N PHE A 150 2.75 11.79 -12.25
CA PHE A 150 1.31 11.52 -12.17
C PHE A 150 1.03 10.01 -12.28
N GLY A 151 0.34 9.45 -11.29
CA GLY A 151 0.21 8.00 -11.15
C GLY A 151 1.32 7.38 -10.31
N TYR A 152 1.98 8.16 -9.44
CA TYR A 152 2.88 7.65 -8.40
C TYR A 152 2.12 6.72 -7.45
N ASP A 153 0.97 7.16 -6.97
CA ASP A 153 0.03 6.37 -6.18
C ASP A 153 -1.40 6.57 -6.72
N ILE A 154 -2.21 5.52 -6.65
CA ILE A 154 -3.57 5.51 -7.17
C ILE A 154 -4.52 4.76 -6.22
N SER A 155 -5.79 5.16 -6.19
CA SER A 155 -6.81 4.45 -5.42
C SER A 155 -8.16 4.52 -6.13
N LEU A 156 -8.77 3.36 -6.35
CA LEU A 156 -9.99 3.15 -7.11
C LEU A 156 -11.15 2.76 -6.17
N SER A 157 -12.32 3.37 -6.36
CA SER A 157 -13.53 3.00 -5.61
C SER A 157 -13.95 1.56 -5.92
N GLN A 158 -14.68 0.93 -5.00
CA GLN A 158 -15.16 -0.44 -5.16
C GLN A 158 -16.04 -0.65 -6.39
N ASP A 159 -16.82 0.36 -6.77
CA ASP A 159 -17.64 0.32 -7.98
C ASP A 159 -16.86 0.60 -9.27
N GLY A 160 -15.58 0.99 -9.15
CA GLY A 160 -14.66 1.30 -10.24
C GLY A 160 -14.99 2.60 -10.98
N LYS A 161 -15.75 3.52 -10.37
CA LYS A 161 -16.17 4.78 -11.01
C LYS A 161 -15.47 6.03 -10.50
N THR A 162 -14.74 5.97 -9.39
CA THR A 162 -13.99 7.10 -8.84
C THR A 162 -12.54 6.68 -8.68
N LEU A 163 -11.61 7.46 -9.20
CA LEU A 163 -10.17 7.16 -9.19
C LEU A 163 -9.41 8.39 -8.70
N ALA A 164 -8.71 8.25 -7.58
CA ALA A 164 -7.77 9.24 -7.08
C ALA A 164 -6.36 8.94 -7.57
N ILE A 165 -5.61 9.98 -7.94
CA ILE A 165 -4.26 9.87 -8.52
C ILE A 165 -3.35 10.91 -7.88
N GLY A 166 -2.25 10.44 -7.30
CA GLY A 166 -1.18 11.26 -6.74
C GLY A 166 -0.15 11.68 -7.79
N ALA A 167 0.35 12.90 -7.62
CA ALA A 167 1.44 13.49 -8.42
C ALA A 167 2.34 14.28 -7.45
N PRO A 168 3.26 13.60 -6.74
CA PRO A 168 4.03 14.21 -5.66
C PRO A 168 5.08 15.23 -6.11
N HIS A 169 5.30 15.33 -7.42
CA HIS A 169 6.23 16.22 -8.12
C HIS A 169 7.64 16.30 -7.53
N HIS A 170 8.65 15.85 -8.30
CA HIS A 170 10.03 15.77 -7.83
C HIS A 170 10.97 16.71 -8.60
N GLU A 171 10.83 18.04 -8.43
CA GLU A 171 11.85 18.97 -8.94
C GLU A 171 12.10 20.23 -8.08
N SER A 172 13.34 20.72 -8.18
CA SER A 172 14.04 21.62 -7.25
C SER A 172 14.14 23.09 -7.69
N THR A 173 13.58 23.46 -8.86
CA THR A 173 13.68 24.83 -9.39
C THR A 173 12.37 25.32 -10.00
N GLY A 174 11.53 25.96 -9.19
CA GLY A 174 10.33 26.67 -9.64
C GLY A 174 9.16 26.57 -8.65
N ASP A 175 8.23 27.52 -8.74
CA ASP A 175 6.95 27.49 -8.03
C ASP A 175 6.04 26.41 -8.64
N ILE A 176 6.19 25.15 -8.22
CA ILE A 176 5.30 24.06 -8.63
C ILE A 176 4.85 23.24 -7.40
N SER A 177 3.54 23.01 -7.32
CA SER A 177 2.85 22.25 -6.29
C SER A 177 2.67 20.79 -6.72
N SER A 178 2.98 19.83 -5.85
CA SER A 178 2.42 18.47 -5.93
C SER A 178 0.89 18.50 -5.98
N SER A 179 0.25 17.46 -6.50
CA SER A 179 -1.21 17.43 -6.57
C SER A 179 -1.81 16.05 -6.34
N VAL A 180 -3.10 16.05 -6.01
CA VAL A 180 -3.97 14.87 -6.09
C VAL A 180 -5.15 15.23 -6.98
N SER A 181 -5.36 14.46 -8.03
CA SER A 181 -6.49 14.61 -8.96
C SER A 181 -7.45 13.45 -8.77
N ILE A 182 -8.75 13.74 -8.71
CA ILE A 182 -9.78 12.71 -8.61
C ILE A 182 -10.63 12.75 -9.86
N TYR A 183 -10.87 11.59 -10.48
CA TYR A 183 -11.66 11.45 -11.69
C TYR A 183 -12.89 10.59 -11.44
N THR A 184 -13.96 10.86 -12.17
CA THR A 184 -15.15 10.02 -12.24
C THR A 184 -15.39 9.49 -13.65
N LEU A 185 -15.86 8.24 -13.76
CA LEU A 185 -16.17 7.61 -15.03
C LEU A 185 -17.55 8.05 -15.55
N ASN A 186 -17.55 8.79 -16.66
CA ASN A 186 -18.75 9.01 -17.46
C ASN A 186 -19.04 7.76 -18.31
N THR A 187 -20.00 6.95 -17.85
CA THR A 187 -20.38 5.71 -18.54
C THR A 187 -21.12 5.92 -19.86
N VAL A 188 -21.67 7.11 -20.12
CA VAL A 188 -22.37 7.44 -21.38
C VAL A 188 -21.36 7.68 -22.50
N HIS A 189 -20.28 8.39 -22.19
CA HIS A 189 -19.24 8.75 -23.17
C HIS A 189 -18.01 7.86 -23.10
N ASN A 190 -17.95 6.94 -22.13
CA ASN A 190 -16.79 6.12 -21.84
C ASN A 190 -15.54 7.00 -21.67
N SER A 191 -15.63 8.00 -20.79
CA SER A 191 -14.57 8.97 -20.54
C SER A 191 -14.41 9.23 -19.06
N TRP A 192 -13.18 9.55 -18.65
CA TRP A 192 -12.89 9.99 -17.29
C TRP A 192 -12.95 11.52 -17.20
N GLU A 193 -13.65 12.05 -16.21
CA GLU A 193 -13.83 13.49 -16.02
C GLU A 193 -13.31 13.88 -14.64
N LEU A 194 -12.65 15.04 -14.52
CA LEU A 194 -12.19 15.50 -13.22
C LEU A 194 -13.40 15.73 -12.30
N LEU A 195 -13.38 15.12 -11.11
CA LEU A 195 -14.41 15.22 -10.10
C LEU A 195 -14.00 16.28 -9.07
N GLY A 196 -14.50 17.49 -9.25
CA GLY A 196 -14.13 18.66 -8.45
C GLY A 196 -12.78 19.27 -8.88
N ASP A 197 -12.28 20.22 -8.09
CA ASP A 197 -10.98 20.82 -8.34
C ASP A 197 -9.82 19.88 -7.94
N ARG A 198 -8.67 20.04 -8.60
CA ARG A 198 -7.42 19.38 -8.19
C ARG A 198 -7.02 19.86 -6.79
N ILE A 199 -6.66 18.92 -5.93
CA ILE A 199 -6.08 19.24 -4.63
C ILE A 199 -4.61 19.56 -4.84
N LEU A 200 -4.18 20.77 -4.48
CA LEU A 200 -2.81 21.24 -4.67
C LEU A 200 -2.06 21.27 -3.34
N GLY A 201 -0.82 20.78 -3.34
CA GLY A 201 0.17 21.10 -2.31
C GLY A 201 0.51 22.59 -2.37
N THR A 202 1.00 23.18 -1.29
CA THR A 202 1.43 24.59 -1.36
C THR A 202 2.89 24.70 -1.77
N THR A 203 3.36 25.90 -2.15
CA THR A 203 4.74 26.13 -2.62
C THR A 203 5.49 27.16 -1.76
N LYS A 204 5.21 27.26 -0.46
CA LYS A 204 5.98 28.19 0.38
C LYS A 204 7.40 27.66 0.55
N SER A 205 8.31 28.06 -0.34
CA SER A 205 9.74 27.76 -0.18
C SER A 205 10.28 28.60 0.97
N PHE A 206 10.94 27.97 1.95
CA PHE A 206 11.76 28.70 2.92
C PHE A 206 13.22 28.32 2.70
N LYS A 207 14.08 29.34 2.68
CA LYS A 207 15.53 29.15 2.70
C LYS A 207 15.96 28.92 4.14
N TYR A 208 16.47 27.74 4.44
CA TYR A 208 17.13 27.46 5.71
C TYR A 208 18.57 27.04 5.37
N THR A 209 19.53 27.95 5.54
CA THR A 209 20.91 27.82 5.02
C THR A 209 20.95 27.59 3.49
N ASN A 210 22.06 27.12 2.92
CA ASN A 210 22.24 26.95 1.46
C ASN A 210 21.30 25.91 0.80
N ASN A 211 20.30 25.40 1.52
CA ASN A 211 19.31 24.45 1.03
C ASN A 211 17.93 25.11 0.94
N THR A 212 17.28 24.95 -0.22
CA THR A 212 15.88 25.33 -0.43
C THR A 212 15.00 24.14 -0.04
N PHE A 213 14.07 24.32 0.91
CA PHE A 213 13.06 23.31 1.23
C PHE A 213 11.72 23.74 0.62
N HIS A 214 11.09 22.85 -0.13
CA HIS A 214 9.72 23.04 -0.64
C HIS A 214 8.73 22.60 0.45
N GLU A 215 7.84 23.48 0.91
CA GLU A 215 6.84 23.13 1.92
C GLU A 215 5.61 22.47 1.29
N ASN A 216 5.03 21.46 1.97
CA ASN A 216 3.73 20.82 1.70
C ASN A 216 3.65 20.02 0.40
N GLN A 217 4.50 19.00 0.25
CA GLN A 217 4.27 17.95 -0.75
C GLN A 217 3.12 17.06 -0.30
N ILE A 218 2.26 16.69 -1.24
CA ILE A 218 1.15 15.75 -1.10
C ILE A 218 1.21 14.70 -2.21
N GLY A 219 0.41 13.64 -2.10
CA GLY A 219 0.22 12.71 -3.21
C GLY A 219 1.29 11.62 -3.34
N LYS A 220 2.15 11.44 -2.32
CA LYS A 220 3.06 10.29 -2.23
C LYS A 220 2.36 9.03 -1.73
N SER A 221 1.40 9.20 -0.82
CA SER A 221 0.49 8.14 -0.40
C SER A 221 -0.91 8.72 -0.24
N ILE A 222 -1.87 8.10 -0.93
CA ILE A 222 -3.28 8.47 -0.95
C ILE A 222 -4.14 7.22 -0.74
N ALA A 223 -5.32 7.39 -0.16
CA ALA A 223 -6.29 6.30 -0.10
C ALA A 223 -7.73 6.84 -0.22
N LEU A 224 -8.48 6.29 -1.16
CA LEU A 224 -9.89 6.58 -1.40
C LEU A 224 -10.74 5.49 -0.73
N SER A 225 -11.80 5.90 -0.03
CA SER A 225 -12.77 4.95 0.53
C SER A 225 -13.47 4.17 -0.59
N GLY A 226 -13.89 2.95 -0.28
CA GLY A 226 -14.60 2.07 -1.22
C GLY A 226 -15.85 2.71 -1.83
N ASP A 227 -16.55 3.55 -1.08
CA ASP A 227 -17.69 4.34 -1.57
C ASP A 227 -17.32 5.52 -2.50
N GLY A 228 -16.02 5.83 -2.62
CA GLY A 228 -15.49 6.91 -3.45
C GLY A 228 -15.73 8.33 -2.91
N ARG A 229 -16.08 8.48 -1.63
CA ARG A 229 -16.51 9.77 -1.05
C ARG A 229 -15.55 10.37 -0.02
N THR A 230 -14.61 9.59 0.51
CA THR A 230 -13.61 10.05 1.48
C THR A 230 -12.22 9.77 0.93
N LEU A 231 -11.37 10.78 0.94
CA LEU A 231 -9.97 10.68 0.51
C LEU A 231 -9.08 11.07 1.68
N ILE A 232 -8.04 10.29 1.91
CA ILE A 232 -6.92 10.69 2.77
C ILE A 232 -5.63 10.80 1.97
N LEU A 233 -4.75 11.69 2.39
CA LEU A 233 -3.45 11.88 1.78
C LEU A 233 -2.41 12.30 2.81
N ASN A 234 -1.16 11.94 2.57
CA ASN A 234 -0.03 12.43 3.35
C ASN A 234 0.38 13.85 2.93
N THR A 235 1.00 14.58 3.86
CA THR A 235 1.50 15.94 3.66
C THR A 235 2.79 16.17 4.45
N THR A 236 3.76 16.89 3.86
CA THR A 236 5.16 16.97 4.37
C THR A 236 5.63 18.33 4.86
N GLY A 237 4.85 19.42 4.75
CA GLY A 237 5.33 20.76 5.09
C GLY A 237 5.11 21.22 6.53
N ASN A 238 5.78 22.31 6.89
CA ASN A 238 5.83 22.83 8.25
C ASN A 238 4.44 23.21 8.76
N GLY A 239 4.05 22.68 9.94
CA GLY A 239 2.72 22.90 10.53
C GLY A 239 1.62 21.98 9.98
N GLU A 240 1.79 21.41 8.79
CA GLU A 240 0.84 20.47 8.17
C GLU A 240 1.41 19.07 7.95
N ARG A 241 2.58 18.71 8.50
CA ARG A 241 3.09 17.33 8.46
C ARG A 241 2.10 16.35 9.08
N GLY A 242 1.69 15.32 8.34
CA GLY A 242 0.74 14.31 8.81
C GLY A 242 -0.17 13.80 7.70
N VAL A 243 -1.42 13.49 8.05
CA VAL A 243 -2.46 13.02 7.12
C VAL A 243 -3.64 14.00 7.12
N ILE A 244 -4.11 14.38 5.94
CA ILE A 244 -5.29 15.24 5.73
C ILE A 244 -6.43 14.40 5.17
N THR A 245 -7.66 14.75 5.54
CA THR A 245 -8.88 14.11 5.05
C THR A 245 -9.70 15.09 4.22
N TYR A 246 -10.24 14.60 3.10
CA TYR A 246 -11.20 15.29 2.25
C TYR A 246 -12.47 14.45 2.12
N LYS A 247 -13.63 15.11 2.06
CA LYS A 247 -14.92 14.50 1.73
C LYS A 247 -15.49 15.13 0.46
N LEU A 248 -16.13 14.30 -0.36
CA LEU A 248 -16.84 14.74 -1.54
C LEU A 248 -18.23 15.28 -1.15
N ILE A 249 -18.41 16.60 -1.27
CA ILE A 249 -19.65 17.32 -0.98
C ILE A 249 -19.99 18.17 -2.21
N ASP A 250 -21.18 17.99 -2.77
CA ASP A 250 -21.66 18.74 -3.94
C ASP A 250 -20.66 18.76 -5.13
N ASN A 251 -20.07 17.58 -5.42
CA ASN A 251 -19.03 17.38 -6.44
C ASN A 251 -17.72 18.16 -6.20
N GLN A 252 -17.46 18.58 -4.95
CA GLN A 252 -16.23 19.25 -4.56
C GLN A 252 -15.55 18.51 -3.40
N TRP A 253 -14.21 18.46 -3.44
CA TRP A 253 -13.41 17.88 -2.37
C TRP A 253 -13.18 18.91 -1.27
N VAL A 254 -13.86 18.73 -0.15
CA VAL A 254 -13.81 19.63 1.00
C VAL A 254 -12.93 19.02 2.07
N ARG A 255 -11.88 19.72 2.49
CA ARG A 255 -11.04 19.32 3.62
C ARG A 255 -11.87 19.31 4.89
N ILE A 256 -11.76 18.23 5.66
CA ILE A 256 -12.42 18.07 6.97
C ILE A 256 -11.40 17.74 8.05
N GLY A 257 -11.77 18.04 9.30
CA GLY A 257 -10.97 17.72 10.47
C GLY A 257 -9.61 18.43 10.53
N ASN A 258 -8.84 18.08 11.55
CA ASN A 258 -7.46 18.53 11.72
C ASN A 258 -6.48 17.57 11.04
N VAL A 259 -5.27 18.05 10.75
CA VAL A 259 -4.16 17.18 10.32
C VAL A 259 -3.91 16.13 11.41
N ILE A 260 -3.89 14.86 11.01
CA ILE A 260 -3.60 13.74 11.91
C ILE A 260 -2.09 13.60 12.00
N LYS A 261 -1.55 13.75 13.21
CA LYS A 261 -0.12 13.74 13.49
C LYS A 261 0.19 12.65 14.50
N MET A 262 1.40 12.10 14.40
CA MET A 262 1.91 11.22 15.44
C MET A 262 2.13 12.02 16.73
N ASN A 263 1.49 11.58 17.82
CA ASN A 263 1.68 12.17 19.15
C ASN A 263 2.88 11.48 19.83
N HIS A 264 4.11 11.89 19.53
CA HIS A 264 5.28 11.36 20.23
C HIS A 264 6.40 12.40 20.41
N ASN A 265 6.88 12.55 21.65
CA ASN A 265 7.97 13.47 22.02
C ASN A 265 9.31 12.74 21.96
N LEU A 266 9.99 12.73 20.81
CA LEU A 266 11.38 12.28 20.73
C LEU A 266 12.29 13.38 20.16
N TYR A 267 13.55 13.32 20.60
CA TYR A 267 14.63 14.18 20.16
C TYR A 267 14.89 13.97 18.66
N ASN A 268 14.93 15.08 17.92
CA ASN A 268 15.08 15.21 16.46
C ASN A 268 13.78 15.00 15.66
N GLU A 269 13.20 16.11 15.20
CA GLU A 269 12.03 16.24 14.31
C GLU A 269 12.25 15.71 12.88
N ILE A 270 13.01 14.62 12.72
CA ILE A 270 13.20 14.01 11.41
C ILE A 270 11.99 13.10 11.16
N SER A 271 11.07 13.59 10.33
CA SER A 271 10.33 12.77 9.35
C SER A 271 9.40 11.67 9.88
N LEU A 272 8.36 12.01 10.65
CA LEU A 272 7.19 11.13 10.81
C LEU A 272 6.01 11.72 10.07
N ILE A 273 6.19 11.81 8.76
CA ILE A 273 5.08 11.90 7.82
C ILE A 273 4.41 10.52 7.89
N GLY A 274 3.08 10.44 7.89
CA GLY A 274 2.43 9.14 7.70
C GLY A 274 2.85 8.61 6.33
N ASP A 275 3.85 7.73 6.29
CA ASP A 275 4.58 7.37 5.08
C ASP A 275 3.66 6.62 4.12
N VAL A 276 2.84 5.74 4.68
CA VAL A 276 1.80 4.98 4.01
C VAL A 276 0.47 5.15 4.75
N VAL A 277 -0.62 5.27 4.00
CA VAL A 277 -1.98 5.37 4.54
C VAL A 277 -2.90 4.32 3.91
N SER A 278 -3.88 3.88 4.68
CA SER A 278 -4.98 3.05 4.17
C SER A 278 -6.29 3.47 4.83
N ILE A 279 -7.39 3.31 4.12
CA ILE A 279 -8.75 3.64 4.54
C ILE A 279 -9.67 2.46 4.26
N ASN A 280 -10.69 2.28 5.10
CA ASN A 280 -11.70 1.26 4.90
C ASN A 280 -12.84 1.75 3.97
N ASP A 281 -13.76 0.86 3.61
CA ASP A 281 -14.74 1.10 2.54
C ASP A 281 -15.68 2.28 2.77
N ASP A 282 -16.12 2.48 4.00
CA ASP A 282 -17.04 3.56 4.38
C ASP A 282 -16.32 4.86 4.77
N GLY A 283 -14.99 4.87 4.71
CA GLY A 283 -14.16 6.01 5.05
C GLY A 283 -14.09 6.35 6.54
N SER A 284 -14.59 5.48 7.42
CA SER A 284 -14.68 5.77 8.87
C SER A 284 -13.46 5.33 9.67
N ILE A 285 -12.58 4.48 9.13
CA ILE A 285 -11.37 3.96 9.77
C ILE A 285 -10.18 4.13 8.83
N ILE A 286 -9.07 4.64 9.38
CA ILE A 286 -7.81 4.78 8.65
C ILE A 286 -6.66 4.18 9.44
N ALA A 287 -5.66 3.67 8.74
CA ALA A 287 -4.38 3.26 9.29
C ALA A 287 -3.27 4.14 8.72
N ILE A 288 -2.32 4.52 9.57
CA ILE A 288 -1.18 5.35 9.22
C ILE A 288 0.09 4.63 9.67
N GLY A 289 0.98 4.37 8.72
CA GLY A 289 2.30 3.77 8.95
C GLY A 289 3.36 4.85 9.10
N TYR A 290 4.27 4.65 10.04
CA TYR A 290 5.41 5.50 10.32
C TYR A 290 6.66 4.62 10.29
N LYS A 291 7.10 4.22 9.10
CA LYS A 291 8.15 3.19 8.93
C LYS A 291 9.49 3.63 9.52
N ASP A 292 9.74 4.94 9.50
CA ASP A 292 10.98 5.52 10.02
C ASP A 292 10.88 5.92 11.51
N PHE A 293 9.87 5.42 12.23
CA PHE A 293 9.75 5.63 13.69
C PHE A 293 10.92 5.02 14.46
N GLN A 294 11.49 5.82 15.36
CA GLN A 294 12.70 5.50 16.10
C GLN A 294 12.47 5.50 17.61
N ILE A 295 13.23 4.68 18.35
CA ILE A 295 13.29 4.73 19.83
C ILE A 295 14.75 4.84 20.30
N SER A 296 14.98 5.63 21.35
CA SER A 296 16.30 5.74 21.99
C SER A 296 16.50 4.61 23.01
N LYS A 297 17.58 3.83 22.87
CA LYS A 297 17.96 2.84 23.89
C LYS A 297 18.57 3.56 25.10
N SER A 298 17.99 3.42 26.29
CA SER A 298 18.66 3.89 27.52
C SER A 298 19.81 2.94 27.84
N SER A 299 21.05 3.35 27.63
CA SER A 299 22.20 2.65 28.21
C SER A 299 23.01 3.61 29.06
N ASN A 300 23.33 3.20 30.28
CA ASN A 300 24.25 3.85 31.22
C ASN A 300 25.72 3.88 30.74
N GLU A 301 25.97 3.78 29.43
CA GLU A 301 27.33 3.81 28.87
C GLU A 301 27.52 5.06 28.01
N THR A 302 28.59 5.79 28.33
CA THR A 302 28.98 7.12 27.85
C THR A 302 29.53 7.13 26.41
N LYS A 303 28.84 6.49 25.47
CA LYS A 303 29.06 6.65 24.02
C LYS A 303 27.70 6.74 23.33
N ARG A 304 27.48 7.81 22.54
CA ARG A 304 26.31 8.09 21.67
C ARG A 304 25.22 6.99 21.70
N GLY A 305 24.10 7.27 22.37
CA GLY A 305 22.99 6.33 22.51
C GLY A 305 22.53 5.76 21.16
N ASN A 306 22.40 4.44 21.09
CA ASN A 306 21.93 3.73 19.90
C ASN A 306 20.44 4.06 19.66
N ILE A 307 20.16 4.64 18.50
CA ILE A 307 18.79 4.87 17.99
C ILE A 307 18.38 3.62 17.21
N LEU A 308 17.23 3.04 17.52
CA LEU A 308 16.69 1.89 16.82
C LEU A 308 15.54 2.33 15.92
N LEU A 309 15.62 2.02 14.64
CA LEU A 309 14.50 2.10 13.70
C LEU A 309 13.61 0.89 13.93
N ILE A 310 12.36 1.11 14.32
CA ILE A 310 11.42 0.02 14.63
C ILE A 310 10.10 0.14 13.87
N GLY A 311 9.77 1.31 13.33
CA GLY A 311 8.49 1.56 12.71
C GLY A 311 7.30 1.48 13.68
N CYS A 312 6.17 2.07 13.31
CA CYS A 312 4.91 1.87 14.03
C CYS A 312 3.68 2.17 13.17
N ILE A 313 2.52 1.72 13.65
CA ILE A 313 1.22 1.99 13.03
C ILE A 313 0.25 2.54 14.07
N GLN A 314 -0.51 3.55 13.67
CA GLN A 314 -1.66 4.05 14.41
C GLN A 314 -2.91 3.95 13.56
N VAL A 315 -4.02 3.51 14.17
CA VAL A 315 -5.32 3.42 13.51
C VAL A 315 -6.28 4.41 14.15
N PHE A 316 -7.07 5.11 13.35
CA PHE A 316 -8.01 6.12 13.79
C PHE A 316 -9.41 5.84 13.26
N ARG A 317 -10.42 6.30 14.00
CA ARG A 317 -11.83 6.30 13.59
C ARG A 317 -12.38 7.71 13.56
N LEU A 318 -13.12 8.04 12.49
CA LEU A 318 -13.81 9.30 12.32
C LEU A 318 -15.09 9.30 13.16
N ASN A 319 -15.27 10.32 13.99
CA ASN A 319 -16.49 10.47 14.78
C ASN A 319 -17.53 11.34 14.05
N SER A 320 -18.70 11.53 14.67
CA SER A 320 -19.83 12.26 14.08
C SER A 320 -19.60 13.77 13.92
N ILE A 321 -18.48 14.32 14.41
CA ILE A 321 -18.11 15.73 14.30
C ILE A 321 -16.84 15.93 13.46
N ASP A 322 -16.52 14.97 12.61
CA ASP A 322 -15.35 14.97 11.71
C ASP A 322 -13.99 15.07 12.43
N GLU A 323 -13.88 14.51 13.64
CA GLU A 323 -12.62 14.35 14.34
C GLU A 323 -12.16 12.88 14.34
N TRP A 324 -10.89 12.67 14.04
CA TRP A 324 -10.22 11.37 14.15
C TRP A 324 -9.83 11.08 15.59
N LYS A 325 -10.19 9.90 16.09
CA LYS A 325 -9.77 9.37 17.40
C LYS A 325 -9.04 8.05 17.22
N GLN A 326 -7.91 7.89 17.90
CA GLN A 326 -7.14 6.65 17.84
C GLN A 326 -7.97 5.47 18.35
N VAL A 327 -7.91 4.35 17.64
CA VAL A 327 -8.58 3.09 17.93
C VAL A 327 -7.56 2.08 18.41
N GLY A 328 -7.69 1.68 19.66
CA GLY A 328 -6.76 0.78 20.34
C GLY A 328 -5.34 1.32 20.50
N ASN A 329 -4.41 0.39 20.73
CA ASN A 329 -3.00 0.69 20.97
C ASN A 329 -2.26 1.03 19.67
N THR A 330 -1.19 1.82 19.79
CA THR A 330 -0.16 1.89 18.74
C THR A 330 0.47 0.51 18.57
N ILE A 331 0.69 0.10 17.32
CA ILE A 331 1.36 -1.16 16.99
C ILE A 331 2.81 -0.82 16.67
N TYR A 332 3.76 -1.35 17.45
CA TYR A 332 5.19 -1.11 17.23
C TYR A 332 5.82 -2.32 16.55
N GLY A 333 6.77 -2.09 15.64
CA GLY A 333 7.66 -3.15 15.17
C GLY A 333 8.72 -3.50 16.22
N THR A 334 9.64 -4.40 15.86
CA THR A 334 10.75 -4.80 16.71
C THR A 334 12.08 -4.23 16.22
N ASP A 335 13.16 -4.41 17.00
CA ASP A 335 14.50 -3.90 16.70
C ASP A 335 14.91 -4.18 15.24
N LEU A 336 15.19 -3.10 14.49
CA LEU A 336 15.69 -3.13 13.10
C LEU A 336 14.69 -3.65 12.05
N GLU A 337 13.42 -3.82 12.43
CA GLU A 337 12.33 -4.01 11.46
C GLU A 337 11.85 -2.62 10.98
N ARG A 338 11.90 -2.31 9.68
CA ARG A 338 11.18 -1.14 9.13
C ARG A 338 9.69 -1.47 9.03
N PHE A 339 9.04 -1.63 10.18
CA PHE A 339 7.65 -2.04 10.28
C PHE A 339 6.70 -0.96 9.77
N GLY A 340 5.75 -1.35 8.92
CA GLY A 340 4.82 -0.40 8.30
C GLY A 340 5.37 0.22 7.02
N GLU A 341 6.18 -0.54 6.27
CA GLU A 341 6.66 -0.17 4.92
C GLU A 341 5.44 0.00 3.98
N GLN A 342 4.63 -1.05 3.89
CA GLN A 342 3.28 -1.02 3.34
C GLN A 342 2.27 -1.53 4.38
N LEU A 343 1.03 -1.06 4.25
CA LEU A 343 -0.08 -1.55 5.05
C LEU A 343 -1.39 -1.49 4.28
N MET A 344 -2.33 -2.38 4.64
CA MET A 344 -3.68 -2.33 4.12
C MET A 344 -4.71 -2.73 5.17
N LEU A 345 -5.75 -1.92 5.32
CA LEU A 345 -6.97 -2.27 6.02
C LEU A 345 -7.87 -3.13 5.14
N ASN A 346 -8.63 -4.03 5.76
CA ASN A 346 -9.77 -4.65 5.10
C ASN A 346 -10.97 -3.68 5.05
N ALA A 347 -12.01 -4.06 4.33
CA ALA A 347 -13.23 -3.29 4.10
C ALA A 347 -13.89 -2.70 5.37
N SER A 348 -13.97 -3.48 6.44
CA SER A 348 -14.57 -3.07 7.70
C SER A 348 -13.61 -2.35 8.64
N GLY A 349 -12.33 -2.25 8.27
CA GLY A 349 -11.27 -1.62 9.06
C GLY A 349 -10.95 -2.33 10.38
N ASN A 350 -11.29 -3.62 10.51
CA ASN A 350 -11.01 -4.42 11.71
C ASN A 350 -9.84 -5.40 11.55
N ARG A 351 -9.31 -5.54 10.34
CA ARG A 351 -8.11 -6.30 10.01
C ARG A 351 -7.12 -5.41 9.30
N LEU A 352 -5.84 -5.65 9.57
CA LEU A 352 -4.73 -4.89 9.04
C LEU A 352 -3.64 -5.88 8.64
N ALA A 353 -3.13 -5.77 7.42
CA ALA A 353 -1.94 -6.47 6.97
C ALA A 353 -0.79 -5.47 6.81
N VAL A 354 0.42 -5.86 7.21
CA VAL A 354 1.57 -4.97 7.31
C VAL A 354 2.83 -5.69 6.85
N THR A 355 3.63 -5.04 6.00
CA THR A 355 4.97 -5.52 5.64
C THR A 355 6.03 -4.92 6.56
N SER A 356 7.07 -5.71 6.83
CA SER A 356 8.29 -5.31 7.52
C SER A 356 9.50 -5.70 6.70
N TYR A 357 10.46 -4.78 6.58
CA TYR A 357 11.81 -5.11 6.12
C TYR A 357 12.65 -5.60 7.31
N GLY A 358 13.16 -6.82 7.24
CA GLY A 358 14.12 -7.35 8.22
C GLY A 358 15.50 -6.79 7.89
N GLY A 359 15.94 -5.77 8.64
CA GLY A 359 17.07 -4.92 8.27
C GLY A 359 18.41 -5.64 8.06
N ASP A 360 19.32 -4.98 7.32
CA ASP A 360 20.70 -5.44 7.11
C ASP A 360 21.48 -5.49 8.43
N THR A 361 21.56 -6.67 9.04
CA THR A 361 22.58 -6.93 10.05
C THR A 361 23.52 -8.00 9.54
N ALA A 362 24.73 -7.58 9.16
CA ALA A 362 25.84 -8.44 8.75
C ALA A 362 26.20 -9.57 9.76
N GLU A 363 25.56 -9.61 10.93
CA GLU A 363 25.85 -10.55 12.01
C GLU A 363 24.74 -11.59 12.30
N SER A 364 23.54 -11.50 11.74
CA SER A 364 22.43 -12.39 12.18
C SER A 364 22.01 -13.49 11.20
N GLY A 365 22.35 -13.40 9.91
CA GLY A 365 21.99 -14.41 8.91
C GLY A 365 20.47 -14.67 8.82
N LYS A 366 19.65 -13.68 9.20
CA LYS A 366 18.18 -13.74 9.27
C LYS A 366 17.53 -12.48 8.68
N ASP A 367 18.03 -12.03 7.53
CA ASP A 367 17.52 -10.85 6.81
C ASP A 367 16.31 -11.25 5.94
N ALA A 368 15.19 -11.61 6.59
CA ALA A 368 13.95 -11.98 5.91
C ALA A 368 12.92 -10.83 6.00
N ASN A 369 12.15 -10.64 4.92
CA ASN A 369 10.99 -9.76 4.96
C ASN A 369 9.82 -10.49 5.63
N PHE A 370 8.97 -9.76 6.35
CA PHE A 370 7.84 -10.36 7.06
C PHE A 370 6.53 -9.68 6.71
N VAL A 371 5.46 -10.47 6.78
CA VAL A 371 4.09 -9.94 6.84
C VAL A 371 3.48 -10.27 8.20
N SER A 372 2.98 -9.24 8.85
CA SER A 372 2.23 -9.34 10.11
C SER A 372 0.78 -8.93 9.86
N THR A 373 -0.15 -9.73 10.33
CA THR A 373 -1.58 -9.43 10.27
C THR A 373 -2.12 -9.17 11.67
N PHE A 374 -3.05 -8.22 11.79
CA PHE A 374 -3.63 -7.81 13.06
C PHE A 374 -5.16 -7.79 12.98
N GLU A 375 -5.82 -8.07 14.10
CA GLU A 375 -7.26 -7.97 14.27
C GLU A 375 -7.58 -7.08 15.47
N LEU A 376 -8.57 -6.21 15.30
CA LEU A 376 -9.07 -5.34 16.38
C LEU A 376 -10.02 -6.12 17.28
N VAL A 377 -9.57 -6.45 18.48
CA VAL A 377 -10.34 -7.21 19.47
C VAL A 377 -10.48 -6.41 20.76
N ASN A 378 -11.72 -6.11 21.16
CA ASN A 378 -12.01 -5.31 22.37
C ASN A 378 -11.21 -4.00 22.42
N ASN A 379 -11.23 -3.25 21.30
CA ASN A 379 -10.49 -1.99 21.14
C ASN A 379 -8.97 -2.14 21.38
N ASN A 380 -8.38 -3.28 21.02
CA ASN A 380 -6.93 -3.49 21.04
C ASN A 380 -6.53 -4.25 19.77
N TRP A 381 -5.48 -3.78 19.11
CA TRP A 381 -4.89 -4.46 17.96
C TRP A 381 -4.03 -5.62 18.44
N LYS A 382 -4.37 -6.83 18.01
CA LYS A 382 -3.66 -8.05 18.37
C LYS A 382 -3.16 -8.72 17.11
N LEU A 383 -2.00 -9.36 17.21
CA LEU A 383 -1.51 -10.22 16.14
C LEU A 383 -2.57 -11.29 15.83
N TYR A 384 -2.89 -11.44 14.55
CA TYR A 384 -3.86 -12.36 14.02
C TYR A 384 -3.12 -13.38 13.14
N GLY A 385 -2.91 -14.58 13.66
CA GLY A 385 -2.08 -15.60 13.01
C GLY A 385 -0.57 -15.45 13.25
N GLU A 386 0.19 -16.40 12.72
CA GLU A 386 1.66 -16.35 12.73
C GLU A 386 2.18 -15.33 11.70
N LYS A 387 3.34 -14.71 11.98
CA LYS A 387 4.05 -13.90 10.99
C LYS A 387 4.39 -14.78 9.78
N ILE A 388 4.22 -14.24 8.58
CA ILE A 388 4.63 -14.91 7.34
C ILE A 388 6.04 -14.42 7.00
N GLU A 389 6.98 -15.35 6.97
CA GLU A 389 8.37 -15.10 6.55
C GLU A 389 8.48 -15.24 5.03
N LEU A 390 9.11 -14.25 4.40
CA LEU A 390 9.40 -14.22 2.97
C LEU A 390 10.89 -14.46 2.74
N LYS A 391 11.24 -14.92 1.53
CA LYS A 391 12.64 -15.03 1.11
C LYS A 391 13.32 -13.64 1.14
N ARG A 392 14.64 -13.65 1.37
CA ARG A 392 15.48 -12.45 1.39
C ARG A 392 15.37 -11.67 0.08
N ALA A 393 15.30 -10.34 0.20
CA ALA A 393 15.44 -9.40 -0.91
C ALA A 393 16.81 -8.72 -0.86
N TYR A 394 17.36 -8.34 -2.02
CA TYR A 394 18.70 -7.73 -2.15
C TYR A 394 18.77 -6.30 -1.59
N GLU A 395 17.64 -5.57 -1.63
CA GLU A 395 17.54 -4.18 -1.18
C GLU A 395 16.13 -3.86 -0.66
N GLU A 396 15.95 -2.62 -0.18
CA GLU A 396 14.67 -1.99 0.20
C GLU A 396 13.74 -1.77 -1.01
N PHE A 397 13.48 -2.81 -1.81
CA PHE A 397 12.54 -2.68 -2.92
C PHE A 397 11.10 -2.66 -2.42
N ASP A 398 10.26 -1.92 -3.14
CA ASP A 398 8.83 -1.74 -2.90
C ASP A 398 8.13 -3.11 -2.92
N ASN A 399 8.03 -3.72 -1.74
CA ASN A 399 7.19 -4.88 -1.52
C ASN A 399 5.74 -4.39 -1.51
N SER A 400 4.84 -5.09 -2.18
CA SER A 400 3.43 -4.74 -2.14
C SER A 400 2.63 -5.71 -1.27
N ILE A 401 1.52 -5.24 -0.72
CA ILE A 401 0.58 -6.06 0.02
C ILE A 401 -0.84 -5.70 -0.37
N ALA A 402 -1.69 -6.71 -0.52
CA ALA A 402 -3.12 -6.53 -0.72
C ALA A 402 -3.91 -7.46 0.20
N ILE A 403 -5.08 -7.02 0.66
CA ILE A 403 -5.99 -7.79 1.52
C ILE A 403 -7.40 -7.74 0.94
N ASN A 404 -8.09 -8.87 0.90
CA ASN A 404 -9.47 -8.91 0.40
C ASN A 404 -10.46 -8.32 1.43
N ASN A 405 -11.71 -8.12 1.02
CA ASN A 405 -12.75 -7.42 1.79
C ASN A 405 -12.90 -7.97 3.23
N ASP A 406 -12.99 -9.29 3.40
CA ASP A 406 -13.18 -9.91 4.72
C ASP A 406 -11.87 -10.18 5.49
N GLY A 407 -10.73 -9.86 4.88
CA GLY A 407 -9.38 -10.08 5.38
C GLY A 407 -9.01 -11.53 5.62
N SER A 408 -9.55 -12.46 4.82
CA SER A 408 -9.18 -13.88 4.84
C SER A 408 -8.11 -14.26 3.82
N ILE A 409 -7.86 -13.42 2.81
CA ILE A 409 -6.85 -13.61 1.79
C ILE A 409 -5.93 -12.39 1.76
N ILE A 410 -4.63 -12.66 1.71
CA ILE A 410 -3.60 -11.64 1.49
C ILE A 410 -2.73 -12.03 0.30
N ILE A 411 -2.28 -11.01 -0.42
CA ILE A 411 -1.27 -11.12 -1.47
C ILE A 411 -0.05 -10.37 -0.98
N VAL A 412 1.12 -10.95 -1.23
CA VAL A 412 2.39 -10.37 -0.88
C VAL A 412 3.29 -10.42 -2.10
N GLY A 413 3.71 -9.25 -2.56
CA GLY A 413 4.72 -9.12 -3.60
C GLY A 413 6.09 -8.89 -2.97
N ASN A 414 7.04 -9.75 -3.33
CA ASN A 414 8.46 -9.64 -3.02
C ASN A 414 9.21 -9.38 -4.32
N SER A 415 9.37 -8.10 -4.66
CA SER A 415 9.72 -7.67 -6.02
C SER A 415 11.19 -7.89 -6.39
N ALA A 416 12.08 -8.08 -5.42
CA ALA A 416 13.51 -8.19 -5.64
C ALA A 416 14.18 -9.29 -4.79
N MET A 417 13.66 -10.50 -4.89
CA MET A 417 14.20 -11.69 -4.23
C MET A 417 15.50 -12.16 -4.90
N ASP A 418 16.47 -12.60 -4.10
CA ASP A 418 17.72 -13.23 -4.58
C ASP A 418 17.55 -14.75 -4.70
N GLU A 419 17.76 -15.28 -5.91
CA GLU A 419 17.88 -16.72 -6.15
C GLU A 419 18.95 -16.97 -7.22
N ASP A 420 19.97 -17.77 -6.88
CA ASP A 420 21.06 -18.16 -7.78
C ASP A 420 21.86 -17.00 -8.44
N ASN A 421 22.05 -15.87 -7.73
CA ASN A 421 22.66 -14.62 -8.20
C ASN A 421 21.83 -13.87 -9.27
N LEU A 422 20.52 -14.10 -9.30
CA LEU A 422 19.59 -13.39 -10.15
C LEU A 422 18.47 -12.79 -9.29
N THR A 423 18.09 -11.56 -9.61
CA THR A 423 17.00 -10.88 -8.90
C THR A 423 15.68 -11.12 -9.62
N TYR A 424 14.72 -11.73 -8.93
CA TYR A 424 13.37 -11.98 -9.46
C TYR A 424 12.31 -11.38 -8.55
N GLY A 425 11.22 -10.94 -9.16
CA GLY A 425 9.99 -10.68 -8.43
C GLY A 425 9.17 -11.96 -8.24
N GLU A 426 8.66 -12.16 -7.03
CA GLU A 426 7.80 -13.26 -6.59
C GLU A 426 6.53 -12.70 -5.96
N VAL A 427 5.38 -13.31 -6.27
CA VAL A 427 4.11 -13.04 -5.58
C VAL A 427 3.59 -14.31 -4.94
N LYS A 428 3.26 -14.22 -3.64
CA LYS A 428 2.64 -15.29 -2.87
C LYS A 428 1.24 -14.88 -2.42
N ILE A 429 0.32 -15.83 -2.40
CA ILE A 429 -1.06 -15.62 -1.94
C ILE A 429 -1.35 -16.56 -0.79
N PHE A 430 -1.82 -16.00 0.33
CA PHE A 430 -2.14 -16.76 1.52
C PHE A 430 -3.62 -16.64 1.87
N LYS A 431 -4.23 -17.75 2.26
CA LYS A 431 -5.58 -17.81 2.81
C LYS A 431 -5.53 -18.25 4.27
N ASN A 432 -6.30 -17.58 5.13
CA ASN A 432 -6.44 -17.99 6.53
C ASN A 432 -7.22 -19.31 6.63
N LYS A 433 -6.70 -20.28 7.39
CA LYS A 433 -7.27 -21.63 7.51
C LYS A 433 -8.61 -21.70 8.22
N PHE A 434 -8.96 -20.68 9.00
CA PHE A 434 -10.16 -20.66 9.84
C PHE A 434 -11.33 -19.92 9.19
N LYS A 435 -11.23 -19.57 7.90
CA LYS A 435 -12.27 -18.86 7.14
C LYS A 435 -12.60 -19.48 5.79
#